data_AF-A0A957C2R7-F1
#
_entry.id   AF-A0A957C2R7-F1
#
_cell.length_a   1.000
_cell.length_b   1.000
_cell.length_c   1.000
_cell.angle_alpha   90.00
_cell.angle_beta   90.00
_cell.angle_gamma   90.00
#
_symmetry.space_group_name_H-M   'P 1'
#
loop_
_entity.id
_entity.type
_entity.pdbx_description
1 polymer ?
#
loop_
_entity_poly.entity_id
_entity_poly.type
_entity_poly.pdbx_seq_one_letter_code
_entity_poly.pdbx_strand_id
1 'polypeptide(L)'
;MRRYLVFVLFLFTLTGSLSALAATQHAMQFQLRGYVDATQTANLPYRIPRLGVNADLFQYSTGELIQNLEWMQQAHIHWIRQFAYWDQLEPQPGDYAWDAWDDLLETLQD
;
A
#
# COMPACT_ATOMS: atom_id res chain seq x y z
N MET A 1 -41.21 41.03 14.22
CA MET A 1 -41.43 39.57 14.22
C MET A 1 -41.19 38.93 12.85
N ARG A 2 -41.90 39.35 11.78
CA ARG A 2 -41.74 38.80 10.41
C ARG A 2 -40.30 38.74 9.88
N ARG A 3 -39.52 39.81 10.05
CA ARG A 3 -38.10 39.87 9.59
C ARG A 3 -37.20 38.85 10.29
N TYR A 4 -37.42 38.61 11.59
CA TYR A 4 -36.68 37.61 12.36
C TYR A 4 -37.05 36.19 11.95
N LEU A 5 -38.33 35.92 11.68
CA LEU A 5 -38.78 34.63 11.15
C LEU A 5 -38.15 34.32 9.79
N VAL A 6 -38.11 35.31 8.89
CA VAL A 6 -37.46 35.18 7.59
C VAL A 6 -35.95 34.94 7.76
N PHE A 7 -35.30 35.70 8.64
CA PHE A 7 -33.87 35.52 8.93
C PHE A 7 -33.54 34.12 9.48
N VAL A 8 -34.33 33.63 10.43
CA VAL A 8 -34.16 32.28 10.99
C VAL A 8 -34.37 31.21 9.93
N LEU A 9 -35.38 31.37 9.07
CA LEU A 9 -35.60 30.46 7.95
C LEU A 9 -34.38 30.39 7.01
N PHE A 10 -33.84 31.55 6.63
CA PHE A 10 -32.63 31.62 5.82
C PHE A 10 -31.43 30.96 6.51
N LEU A 11 -31.26 31.20 7.81
CA LEU A 11 -30.20 30.59 8.59
C LEU A 11 -30.30 29.05 8.55
N PHE A 12 -31.49 28.49 8.74
CA PHE A 12 -31.71 27.04 8.63
C PHE A 12 -31.42 26.49 7.22
N THR A 13 -31.83 27.20 6.17
CA THR A 13 -31.51 26.77 4.80
C THR A 13 -30.02 26.82 4.49
N LEU A 14 -29.31 27.84 5.00
CA LEU A 14 -27.88 28.00 4.81
C LEU A 14 -27.11 26.90 5.54
N THR A 15 -27.42 26.65 6.81
CA THR A 15 -26.75 25.60 7.58
C THR A 15 -27.03 24.22 7.00
N GLY A 16 -28.27 23.93 6.58
CA GLY A 16 -28.61 22.68 5.90
C GLY A 16 -27.82 22.48 4.61
N SER A 17 -27.67 23.53 3.78
CA SER A 17 -26.88 23.47 2.54
C SER A 17 -25.41 23.22 2.80
N LEU A 18 -24.82 23.90 3.80
CA LEU A 18 -23.42 23.69 4.18
C LEU A 18 -23.17 22.27 4.71
N SER A 19 -24.08 21.72 5.52
CA SER A 19 -23.98 20.34 5.99
C SER A 19 -24.07 19.32 4.85
N ALA A 20 -24.97 19.53 3.89
CA ALA A 20 -25.09 18.65 2.73
C ALA A 20 -23.83 18.68 1.84
N LEU A 21 -23.24 19.87 1.64
CA LEU A 21 -21.98 20.01 0.91
C LEU A 21 -20.85 19.24 1.60
N ALA A 22 -20.69 19.41 2.91
CA ALA A 22 -19.66 18.72 3.69
C ALA A 22 -19.84 17.19 3.65
N ALA A 23 -21.08 16.71 3.81
CA ALA A 23 -21.39 15.29 3.74
C ALA A 23 -21.07 14.69 2.35
N THR A 24 -21.39 15.42 1.28
CA THR A 24 -21.10 15.00 -0.10
C THR A 24 -19.60 14.93 -0.35
N GLN A 25 -18.84 15.92 0.09
CA GLN A 25 -17.37 15.91 -0.04
C GLN A 25 -16.76 14.74 0.72
N HIS A 26 -17.22 14.47 1.94
CA HIS A 26 -16.72 13.35 2.75
C HIS A 26 -17.04 11.99 2.11
N ALA A 27 -18.25 11.81 1.58
CA ALA A 27 -18.65 10.60 0.86
C ALA A 27 -17.79 10.37 -0.39
N MET A 28 -17.56 11.42 -1.19
CA MET A 28 -16.69 11.36 -2.36
C MET A 28 -15.25 11.02 -1.99
N GLN A 29 -14.69 11.68 -0.96
CA GLN A 29 -13.35 11.38 -0.47
C GLN A 29 -13.22 9.95 0.00
N PHE A 30 -14.24 9.40 0.66
CA PHE A 30 -14.26 8.00 1.10
C PHE A 30 -14.32 7.02 -0.08
N GLN A 31 -15.21 7.26 -1.05
CA GLN A 31 -15.37 6.42 -2.23
C GLN A 31 -14.14 6.42 -3.14
N LEU A 32 -13.43 7.54 -3.20
CA LEU A 32 -12.24 7.71 -4.04
C LEU A 32 -10.91 7.43 -3.31
N ARG A 33 -10.93 6.94 -2.06
CA ARG A 33 -9.67 6.59 -1.37
C ARG A 33 -8.92 5.53 -2.16
N GLY A 34 -7.64 5.78 -2.43
CA GLY A 34 -6.78 4.86 -3.17
C GLY A 34 -6.92 4.94 -4.70
N TYR A 35 -7.86 5.74 -5.24
CA TYR A 35 -7.91 6.00 -6.67
C TYR A 35 -6.98 7.18 -7.03
N VAL A 36 -5.93 6.90 -7.79
CA VAL A 36 -5.02 7.92 -8.33
C VAL A 36 -5.48 8.25 -9.75
N ASP A 37 -5.97 9.48 -9.96
CA ASP A 37 -6.31 9.95 -11.30
C ASP A 37 -5.03 10.26 -12.09
N ALA A 38 -4.58 9.28 -12.87
CA ALA A 38 -3.39 9.39 -13.72
C ALA A 38 -3.56 10.37 -14.89
N THR A 39 -4.75 10.96 -15.10
CA THR A 39 -5.00 11.95 -16.15
C THR A 39 -4.79 13.40 -15.67
N GLN A 40 -4.83 13.62 -14.35
CA GLN A 40 -4.66 14.96 -13.76
C GLN A 40 -3.21 15.30 -13.45
N THR A 41 -2.30 14.33 -13.47
CA THR A 41 -0.88 14.54 -13.21
C THR A 41 -0.01 13.73 -14.16
N ALA A 42 0.86 14.43 -14.89
CA ALA A 42 1.91 13.80 -15.70
C ALA A 42 3.13 13.36 -14.86
N ASN A 43 3.08 13.56 -13.53
CA ASN A 43 4.15 13.20 -12.60
C ASN A 43 4.08 11.70 -12.27
N LEU A 44 4.10 10.88 -13.31
CA LEU A 44 4.29 9.44 -13.22
C LEU A 44 5.79 9.20 -12.98
N PRO A 45 6.20 8.36 -12.01
CA PRO A 45 7.62 8.08 -11.80
C PRO A 45 8.22 7.54 -13.10
N TYR A 46 9.09 8.35 -13.71
CA TYR A 46 9.72 8.08 -15.00
C TYR A 46 10.75 6.98 -14.81
N ARG A 47 10.32 5.73 -15.05
CA ARG A 47 11.15 4.52 -15.14
C ARG A 47 11.74 4.05 -13.80
N ILE A 48 10.91 3.38 -13.00
CA ILE A 48 11.41 2.42 -12.00
C ILE A 48 12.10 1.28 -12.77
N PRO A 49 13.32 0.86 -12.41
CA PRO A 49 13.92 -0.35 -12.95
C PRO A 49 12.96 -1.53 -12.72
N ARG A 50 12.43 -2.11 -13.80
CA ARG A 50 11.34 -3.12 -13.71
C ARG A 50 11.84 -4.55 -13.75
N LEU A 51 13.13 -4.77 -14.00
CA LEU A 51 13.65 -6.12 -14.09
C LEU A 51 13.58 -6.76 -12.72
N GLY A 52 12.75 -7.79 -12.63
CA GLY A 52 12.61 -8.60 -11.44
C GLY A 52 12.53 -10.07 -11.79
N VAL A 53 12.89 -10.92 -10.84
CA VAL A 53 12.83 -12.37 -10.97
C VAL A 53 11.97 -12.97 -9.86
N ASN A 54 11.38 -14.13 -10.14
CA ASN A 54 10.89 -14.99 -9.06
C ASN A 54 12.07 -15.84 -8.61
N ALA A 55 12.37 -15.83 -7.31
CA ALA A 55 13.40 -16.67 -6.73
C ALA A 55 12.86 -17.25 -5.42
N ASP A 56 13.26 -18.47 -5.12
CA ASP A 56 13.09 -19.04 -3.79
C ASP A 56 14.39 -18.84 -3.02
N LEU A 57 14.38 -17.94 -2.05
CA LEU A 57 15.54 -17.54 -1.27
C LEU A 57 15.87 -18.56 -0.19
N PHE A 58 14.88 -19.34 0.27
CA PHE A 58 15.06 -20.37 1.30
C PHE A 58 15.89 -21.57 0.81
N GLN A 59 16.10 -21.71 -0.49
CA GLN A 59 16.92 -22.78 -1.05
C GLN A 59 18.43 -22.58 -0.85
N TYR A 60 18.86 -21.37 -0.46
CA TYR A 60 20.27 -21.02 -0.30
C TYR A 60 20.68 -21.04 1.17
N SER A 61 21.92 -21.45 1.43
CA SER A 61 22.56 -21.13 2.72
C SER A 61 22.86 -19.62 2.80
N THR A 62 23.09 -19.09 4.01
CA THR A 62 23.37 -17.65 4.23
C THR A 62 24.49 -17.13 3.34
N GLY A 63 25.61 -17.86 3.20
CA GLY A 63 26.72 -17.43 2.35
C GLY A 63 26.39 -17.48 0.85
N GLU A 64 25.63 -18.48 0.41
CA GLU A 64 25.17 -18.57 -0.98
C GLU A 64 24.14 -17.51 -1.31
N LEU A 65 23.26 -17.17 -0.36
CA LEU A 65 22.24 -16.13 -0.53
C LEU A 65 22.89 -14.79 -0.85
N ILE A 66 23.85 -14.36 -0.03
CA ILE A 66 24.59 -13.10 -0.22
C ILE A 66 25.24 -13.09 -1.62
N GLN A 67 25.94 -14.17 -1.99
CA GLN A 67 26.61 -14.24 -3.29
C GLN A 67 25.63 -14.17 -4.47
N ASN A 68 24.47 -14.85 -4.37
CA ASN A 68 23.46 -14.82 -5.43
C ASN A 68 22.81 -13.43 -5.54
N LEU A 69 22.56 -12.75 -4.43
CA LEU A 69 22.03 -11.39 -4.42
C LEU A 69 23.01 -10.40 -5.07
N GLU A 70 24.31 -10.54 -4.80
CA GLU A 70 25.34 -9.75 -5.48
C GLU A 70 25.34 -9.97 -7.00
N TRP A 71 25.22 -11.22 -7.46
CA TRP A 71 25.12 -11.52 -8.89
C TRP A 71 23.85 -10.94 -9.51
N MET A 72 22.71 -11.01 -8.81
CA MET A 72 21.46 -10.40 -9.26
C MET A 72 21.61 -8.87 -9.38
N GLN A 73 22.25 -8.23 -8.42
CA GLN A 73 22.54 -6.79 -8.46
C GLN A 73 23.46 -6.43 -9.63
N GLN A 74 24.53 -7.20 -9.87
CA GLN A 74 25.43 -7.03 -11.02
C GLN A 74 24.70 -7.22 -12.36
N ALA A 75 23.69 -8.09 -12.40
CA ALA A 75 22.83 -8.31 -13.56
C ALA A 75 21.71 -7.26 -13.72
N HIS A 76 21.69 -6.20 -12.90
CA HIS A 76 20.65 -5.16 -12.89
C HIS A 76 19.23 -5.69 -12.60
N ILE A 77 19.13 -6.76 -11.80
CA ILE A 77 17.86 -7.22 -11.24
C ILE A 77 17.59 -6.40 -9.99
N HIS A 78 16.42 -5.75 -9.93
CA HIS A 78 16.06 -4.83 -8.85
C HIS A 78 14.92 -5.32 -7.98
N TRP A 79 14.17 -6.33 -8.44
CA TRP A 79 13.03 -6.87 -7.73
C TRP A 79 13.13 -8.38 -7.63
N ILE A 80 12.88 -8.91 -6.44
CA ILE A 80 12.77 -10.35 -6.21
C ILE A 80 11.36 -10.62 -5.70
N ARG A 81 10.71 -11.62 -6.30
CA ARG A 81 9.43 -12.14 -5.84
C ARG A 81 9.65 -13.49 -5.19
N GLN A 82 9.62 -13.50 -3.86
CA GLN A 82 9.56 -14.69 -3.02
C GLN A 82 8.10 -15.12 -2.85
N PHE A 83 7.83 -16.42 -2.91
CA PHE A 83 6.51 -16.95 -2.56
C PHE A 83 6.42 -17.20 -1.05
N ALA A 84 5.28 -16.82 -0.48
CA ALA A 84 4.89 -17.11 0.88
C ALA A 84 3.66 -18.02 0.85
N TYR A 85 3.82 -19.25 1.32
CA TYR A 85 2.77 -20.26 1.36
C TYR A 85 2.08 -20.23 2.72
N TRP A 86 0.78 -19.94 2.74
CA TRP A 86 0.04 -19.74 3.99
C TRP A 86 -0.01 -21.01 4.86
N ASP A 87 -0.12 -22.18 4.23
CA ASP A 87 -0.08 -23.49 4.88
C ASP A 87 1.27 -23.80 5.55
N GLN A 88 2.34 -23.10 5.17
CA GLN A 88 3.66 -23.19 5.83
C GLN A 88 3.83 -22.13 6.90
N LEU A 89 3.32 -20.92 6.67
CA LEU A 89 3.37 -19.80 7.61
C LEU A 89 2.43 -19.98 8.80
N GLU A 90 1.25 -20.55 8.58
CA GLU A 90 0.27 -20.89 9.60
C GLU A 90 -0.16 -22.36 9.41
N PRO A 91 0.67 -23.33 9.85
CA PRO A 91 0.36 -24.75 9.70
C PRO A 91 -0.91 -25.15 10.47
N GLN A 92 -1.19 -24.46 11.57
CA GLN A 92 -2.43 -24.58 12.35
C GLN A 92 -2.95 -23.19 12.68
N PRO A 93 -4.28 -22.97 12.73
CA PRO A 93 -4.84 -21.67 13.06
C PRO A 93 -4.26 -21.09 14.37
N GLY A 94 -3.61 -19.94 14.28
CA GLY A 94 -2.97 -19.26 15.41
C GLY A 94 -1.54 -19.71 15.74
N ASP A 95 -1.02 -20.73 15.07
CA ASP A 95 0.37 -21.19 15.18
C ASP A 95 1.17 -20.69 13.97
N TYR A 96 2.05 -19.72 14.18
CA TYR A 96 2.76 -19.05 13.10
C TYR A 96 4.25 -19.40 13.09
N ALA A 97 4.74 -19.90 11.96
CA ALA A 97 6.14 -20.25 11.76
C ALA A 97 6.90 -19.13 11.02
N TRP A 98 7.31 -18.09 11.75
CA TRP A 98 8.04 -16.94 11.19
C TRP A 98 9.57 -17.08 11.20
N ASP A 99 10.12 -18.03 11.96
CA ASP A 99 11.56 -18.14 12.23
C ASP A 99 12.43 -18.05 10.95
N ALA A 100 12.11 -18.83 9.91
CA ALA A 100 12.87 -18.82 8.66
C ALA A 100 12.78 -17.47 7.93
N TRP A 101 11.64 -16.78 8.01
CA TRP A 101 11.46 -15.46 7.42
C TRP A 101 12.24 -14.40 8.19
N ASP A 102 12.27 -14.48 9.52
CA ASP A 102 13.05 -13.59 10.36
C ASP A 102 14.55 -13.75 10.06
N ASP A 103 15.05 -14.97 10.00
CA ASP A 103 16.46 -15.28 9.64
C ASP A 103 16.82 -14.74 8.24
N LEU A 104 15.92 -14.91 7.27
CA LEU A 104 16.09 -14.40 5.91
C LEU A 104 16.17 -12.87 5.90
N LEU A 105 15.24 -12.21 6.60
CA LEU A 105 15.17 -10.75 6.65
C LEU A 105 16.36 -10.13 7.39
N GLU A 106 16.86 -10.79 8.44
CA GLU A 106 18.09 -10.38 9.14
C GLU A 106 19.29 -10.44 8.17
N THR A 107 19.42 -11.54 7.41
CA THR A 107 20.48 -11.67 6.40
C THR A 107 20.42 -10.60 5.30
N LEU A 108 19.23 -10.07 4.98
CA LEU A 108 19.05 -9.03 3.96
C LEU A 108 19.33 -7.61 4.45
N GLN A 109 19.44 -7.39 5.76
CA GLN A 109 19.67 -6.07 6.35
C GLN A 109 21.15 -5.72 6.55
N ASP A 110 22.03 -6.73 6.57
CA ASP A 110 23.49 -6.59 6.65
C ASP A 110 24.13 -6.19 5.31
#